data_AF-A0AAX3YMV0-F1
#
_entry.id   AF-A0AAX3YMV0-F1
#
_cell.length_a   1.000
_cell.length_b   1.000
_cell.length_c   1.000
_cell.angle_alpha   90.00
_cell.angle_beta   90.00
_cell.angle_gamma   90.00
#
_symmetry.space_group_name_H-M   'P 1'
#
loop_
_entity.id
_entity.type
_entity.pdbx_description
1 polymer ?
#
loop_
_entity_poly.entity_id
_entity_poly.type
_entity_poly.pdbx_seq_one_letter_code
_entity_poly.pdbx_strand_id
1 'polypeptide(L)'
;MERLTAQDVMTLWPDEAGWSQDIGLVALLDACDLVDTDGRILLGDVQTSIEARLPLAPRLRQVVYVPRWGLGRPLWVDAAAFDVRDHVCAVPPVHHADEARLLEVVEELRRRPLDRSRPLWKMWFVPGPWRAAGPRSMSGSTT
;
A
#
# COMPACT_ATOMS: atom_id res chain seq x y z
N MET A 1 -19.44 14.70 -2.10
CA MET A 1 -18.20 15.41 -2.48
C MET A 1 -17.72 16.20 -1.28
N GLU A 2 -16.45 16.07 -0.93
CA GLU A 2 -15.87 16.61 0.30
C GLU A 2 -14.66 17.46 -0.06
N ARG A 3 -14.55 18.67 0.50
CA ARG A 3 -13.41 19.56 0.24
C ARG A 3 -12.20 19.12 1.04
N LEU A 4 -11.01 19.30 0.47
CA LEU A 4 -9.76 19.01 1.19
C LEU A 4 -9.64 19.92 2.42
N THR A 5 -9.28 19.31 3.54
CA THR A 5 -8.89 20.03 4.75
C THR A 5 -7.52 20.71 4.55
N ALA A 6 -7.13 21.60 5.46
CA ALA A 6 -5.78 22.20 5.41
C ALA A 6 -4.68 21.12 5.56
N GLN A 7 -4.95 20.09 6.37
CA GLN A 7 -4.05 18.96 6.58
C GLN A 7 -3.88 18.13 5.30
N ASP A 8 -4.96 17.84 4.56
CA ASP A 8 -4.87 17.09 3.30
C ASP A 8 -4.01 17.83 2.26
N VAL A 9 -4.17 19.16 2.16
CA VAL A 9 -3.37 19.99 1.25
C VAL A 9 -1.90 19.95 1.65
N MET A 10 -1.60 20.00 2.95
CA MET A 10 -0.23 19.97 3.45
C MET A 10 0.46 18.60 3.25
N THR A 11 -0.30 17.50 3.19
CA THR A 11 0.25 16.18 2.82
C THR A 11 0.51 16.07 1.31
N LEU A 12 -0.35 16.68 0.49
CA LEU A 12 -0.29 16.51 -0.97
C LEU A 12 0.68 17.49 -1.67
N TRP A 13 0.91 18.66 -1.10
CA TRP A 13 1.80 19.69 -1.67
C TRP A 13 3.30 19.30 -1.67
N PRO A 14 3.86 18.66 -0.62
CA PRO A 14 5.28 18.29 -0.58
C PRO A 14 5.66 17.21 -1.60
N ASP A 15 4.72 16.36 -2.03
CA ASP A 15 4.97 15.38 -3.07
C ASP A 15 5.30 16.04 -4.42
N GLU A 16 4.76 17.24 -4.71
CA GLU A 16 5.12 18.00 -5.93
C GLU A 16 6.58 18.48 -5.89
N ALA A 17 7.16 18.59 -4.69
CA ALA A 17 8.58 18.88 -4.47
C ALA A 17 9.46 17.61 -4.39
N GLY A 18 8.90 16.43 -4.65
CA GLY A 18 9.60 15.14 -4.64
C GLY A 18 9.74 14.50 -3.25
N TRP A 19 9.06 15.01 -2.23
CA TRP A 19 9.12 14.48 -0.86
C TRP A 19 7.88 13.65 -0.56
N SER A 20 7.94 12.34 -0.85
CA SER A 20 6.81 11.46 -0.63
C SER A 20 6.34 11.50 0.83
N GLN A 21 5.07 11.84 1.04
CA GLN A 21 4.38 11.77 2.34
C GLN A 21 3.62 10.46 2.51
N ASP A 22 3.97 9.43 1.74
CA ASP A 22 3.30 8.13 1.82
C ASP A 22 3.60 7.43 3.16
N ILE A 23 2.54 6.92 3.77
CA ILE A 23 2.63 6.09 4.96
C ILE A 23 2.47 4.64 4.51
N GLY A 24 3.46 3.80 4.84
CA GLY A 24 3.44 2.38 4.58
C GLY A 24 3.29 1.55 5.85
N LEU A 25 2.68 0.38 5.73
CA LEU A 25 2.65 -0.66 6.76
C LEU A 25 3.19 -1.96 6.17
N VAL A 26 4.11 -2.61 6.87
CA VAL A 26 4.51 -4.00 6.58
C VAL A 26 3.87 -4.89 7.64
N ALA A 27 3.10 -5.89 7.19
CA ALA A 27 2.46 -6.86 8.05
C ALA A 27 2.85 -8.28 7.61
N LEU A 28 3.17 -9.13 8.58
CA LEU A 28 3.37 -10.56 8.35
C LEU A 28 2.06 -11.28 8.60
N LEU A 29 1.62 -12.08 7.63
CA LEU A 29 0.38 -12.85 7.70
C LEU A 29 0.71 -14.33 7.54
N ASP A 30 0.01 -15.17 8.29
CA ASP A 30 -0.07 -16.59 7.99
C ASP A 30 -0.99 -16.78 6.78
N ALA A 31 -0.46 -17.43 5.74
CA ALA A 31 -1.06 -17.47 4.42
C ALA A 31 -1.60 -18.85 4.03
N CYS A 32 -1.87 -19.74 5.01
CA CYS A 32 -2.27 -21.12 4.78
C CYS A 32 -3.31 -21.32 3.65
N ASP A 33 -4.32 -20.45 3.56
CA ASP A 33 -5.39 -20.53 2.55
C ASP A 33 -5.29 -19.44 1.45
N LEU A 34 -4.21 -18.67 1.43
CA LEU A 34 -4.02 -17.53 0.51
C LEU A 34 -2.96 -17.78 -0.56
N VAL A 35 -2.32 -18.96 -0.56
CA VAL A 35 -1.31 -19.35 -1.55
C VAL A 35 -1.68 -20.64 -2.27
N ASP A 36 -1.27 -20.75 -3.53
CA ASP A 36 -1.35 -21.98 -4.31
C ASP A 36 -0.23 -22.98 -3.94
N THR A 37 -0.21 -24.13 -4.62
CA THR A 37 0.80 -25.18 -4.43
C THR A 37 2.22 -24.74 -4.77
N ASP A 38 2.38 -23.69 -5.58
CA ASP A 38 3.67 -23.11 -5.95
C ASP A 38 4.08 -21.97 -4.99
N GLY A 39 3.29 -21.72 -3.94
CA GLY A 39 3.51 -20.65 -2.97
C GLY A 39 3.17 -19.25 -3.49
N ARG A 40 2.43 -19.14 -4.60
CA ARG A 40 2.00 -17.85 -5.16
C ARG A 40 0.69 -17.44 -4.52
N ILE A 41 0.50 -16.14 -4.34
CA ILE A 41 -0.73 -15.60 -3.77
C ILE A 41 -1.89 -15.84 -4.74
N LEU A 42 -3.01 -16.33 -4.20
CA LEU A 42 -4.30 -16.42 -4.89
C LEU A 42 -4.89 -15.01 -5.07
N LEU A 43 -4.26 -14.23 -5.96
CA LEU A 43 -4.45 -12.78 -6.04
C LEU A 43 -5.88 -12.38 -6.40
N GLY A 44 -6.57 -13.18 -7.22
CA GLY A 44 -7.97 -12.94 -7.58
C GLY A 44 -8.93 -13.02 -6.38
N ASP A 45 -8.72 -13.99 -5.49
CA ASP A 45 -9.54 -14.16 -4.28
C ASP A 45 -9.29 -13.01 -3.31
N VAL A 46 -8.02 -12.62 -3.16
CA VAL A 46 -7.63 -11.46 -2.35
C VAL A 46 -8.25 -10.17 -2.91
N GLN A 47 -8.15 -9.94 -4.22
CA GLN A 47 -8.74 -8.77 -4.89
C GLN A 47 -10.26 -8.73 -4.68
N THR A 48 -10.95 -9.85 -4.87
CA THR A 48 -12.40 -9.98 -4.62
C THR A 48 -12.75 -9.65 -3.16
N SER A 49 -11.96 -10.16 -2.23
CA SER A 49 -12.13 -9.93 -0.79
C SER A 49 -11.94 -8.45 -0.42
N ILE A 50 -10.90 -7.79 -0.94
CA ILE A 50 -10.66 -6.35 -0.75
C ILE A 50 -11.80 -5.54 -1.36
N GLU A 51 -12.19 -5.85 -2.60
CA GLU A 51 -13.23 -5.14 -3.34
C GLU A 51 -14.57 -5.14 -2.60
N ALA A 52 -14.97 -6.28 -2.03
CA ALA A 52 -16.18 -6.40 -1.23
C ALA A 52 -16.20 -5.47 0.00
N ARG A 53 -15.03 -5.05 0.51
CA ARG A 53 -14.89 -4.17 1.69
C ARG A 53 -14.68 -2.70 1.33
N LEU A 54 -14.32 -2.37 0.09
CA LEU A 54 -14.12 -0.99 -0.36
C LEU A 54 -15.30 -0.05 -0.09
N PRO A 55 -16.58 -0.47 -0.14
CA PRO A 55 -17.69 0.39 0.23
C PRO A 55 -17.62 0.92 1.68
N LEU A 56 -16.94 0.21 2.59
CA LEU A 56 -16.73 0.63 3.98
C LEU A 56 -15.70 1.75 4.12
N ALA A 57 -14.85 1.94 3.11
CA ALA A 57 -13.80 2.96 3.07
C ALA A 57 -13.85 3.75 1.75
N PRO A 58 -14.86 4.63 1.54
CA PRO A 58 -15.05 5.33 0.26
C PRO A 58 -13.83 6.09 -0.23
N ARG A 59 -12.99 6.62 0.68
CA ARG A 59 -11.77 7.36 0.34
C ARG A 59 -10.79 6.56 -0.52
N LEU A 60 -10.77 5.22 -0.41
CA LEU A 60 -9.90 4.36 -1.22
C LEU A 60 -10.27 4.31 -2.70
N ARG A 61 -11.40 4.91 -3.10
CA ARG A 61 -11.83 5.03 -4.50
C ARG A 61 -11.80 6.46 -5.00
N GLN A 62 -11.24 7.38 -4.22
CA GLN A 62 -11.31 8.82 -4.51
C GLN A 62 -9.97 9.38 -4.97
N VAL A 63 -10.07 10.42 -5.79
CA VAL A 63 -8.97 11.23 -6.31
C VAL A 63 -9.18 12.69 -5.91
N VAL A 64 -8.08 13.44 -5.92
CA VAL A 64 -8.11 14.88 -5.69
C VAL A 64 -8.44 15.55 -7.02
N TYR A 65 -9.59 16.21 -7.09
CA TYR A 65 -9.96 17.06 -8.19
C TYR A 65 -9.64 18.51 -7.85
N VAL A 66 -8.92 19.17 -8.75
CA VAL A 66 -8.59 20.61 -8.67
C VAL A 66 -9.49 21.36 -9.66
N PRO A 67 -10.47 22.14 -9.18
CA PRO A 67 -11.33 22.94 -10.05
C PRO A 67 -10.55 24.02 -10.80
N ARG A 68 -11.12 24.51 -11.92
CA ARG A 68 -10.59 25.68 -12.62
C ARG A 68 -10.53 26.90 -11.69
N TRP A 69 -9.61 27.81 -11.97
CA TRP A 69 -9.39 28.99 -11.16
C TRP A 69 -10.69 29.77 -10.91
N GLY A 70 -10.91 30.20 -9.67
CA GLY A 70 -12.14 30.88 -9.23
C GLY A 70 -13.29 29.96 -8.81
N LEU A 71 -13.22 28.64 -9.02
CA LEU A 71 -14.29 27.69 -8.68
C LEU A 71 -14.13 27.01 -7.31
N GLY A 72 -13.23 27.53 -6.48
CA GLY A 72 -13.02 27.09 -5.09
C GLY A 72 -11.82 26.13 -4.91
N ARG A 73 -11.74 25.56 -3.70
CA ARG A 73 -10.61 24.71 -3.26
C ARG A 73 -10.72 23.27 -3.80
N PRO A 74 -9.60 22.53 -3.90
CA PRO A 74 -9.59 21.11 -4.27
C PRO A 74 -10.55 20.27 -3.42
N LEU A 75 -11.05 19.18 -4.00
CA LEU A 75 -11.99 18.28 -3.37
C LEU A 75 -11.72 16.82 -3.73
N TRP A 76 -12.15 15.93 -2.84
CA TRP A 76 -12.20 14.50 -3.09
C TRP A 76 -13.45 14.16 -3.91
N VAL A 77 -13.22 13.43 -5.00
CA VAL A 77 -14.26 12.90 -5.89
C VAL A 77 -13.97 11.44 -6.17
N ASP A 78 -15.00 10.64 -6.41
CA ASP A 78 -14.79 9.25 -6.83
C ASP A 78 -14.07 9.23 -8.18
N ALA A 79 -13.10 8.32 -8.33
CA ALA A 79 -12.39 8.14 -9.57
C ALA A 79 -13.36 7.72 -10.68
N ALA A 80 -13.24 8.32 -11.86
CA ALA A 80 -14.10 8.01 -13.01
C ALA A 80 -13.99 6.54 -13.44
N ALA A 81 -12.80 5.97 -13.30
CA ALA A 81 -12.55 4.55 -13.44
C ALA A 81 -11.74 4.09 -12.22
N PHE A 82 -12.22 3.05 -11.55
CA PHE A 82 -11.53 2.40 -10.45
C PHE A 82 -11.51 0.90 -10.70
N ASP A 83 -10.35 0.29 -10.48
CA ASP A 83 -10.15 -1.14 -10.59
C ASP A 83 -9.22 -1.62 -9.49
N VAL A 84 -9.69 -2.51 -8.63
CA VAL A 84 -8.91 -3.02 -7.48
C VAL A 84 -7.61 -3.70 -7.92
N ARG A 85 -7.57 -4.24 -9.14
CA ARG A 85 -6.41 -4.97 -9.69
C ARG A 85 -5.21 -4.04 -9.94
N ASP A 86 -5.48 -2.77 -10.16
CA ASP A 86 -4.45 -1.75 -10.26
C ASP A 86 -3.88 -1.38 -8.89
N HIS A 87 -4.53 -1.72 -7.78
CA HIS A 87 -4.09 -1.35 -6.43
C HIS A 87 -3.54 -2.53 -5.63
N VAL A 88 -4.08 -3.73 -5.84
CA VAL A 88 -3.71 -4.96 -5.14
C VAL A 88 -2.87 -5.84 -6.07
N CYS A 89 -1.58 -5.91 -5.77
CA CYS A 89 -0.58 -6.58 -6.60
C CYS A 89 0.18 -7.63 -5.78
N ALA A 90 0.81 -8.58 -6.47
CA ALA A 90 1.73 -9.54 -5.85
C ALA A 90 3.07 -9.55 -6.59
N VAL A 91 4.15 -9.80 -5.87
CA VAL A 91 5.45 -10.12 -6.47
C VAL A 91 5.62 -11.65 -6.54
N PRO A 92 6.55 -12.16 -7.37
CA PRO A 92 6.88 -13.58 -7.37
C PRO A 92 7.31 -14.08 -5.98
N PRO A 93 7.08 -15.35 -5.66
CA PRO A 93 7.50 -15.94 -4.38
C PRO A 93 9.00 -15.80 -4.14
N VAL A 94 9.36 -15.41 -2.92
CA VAL A 94 10.74 -15.47 -2.43
C VAL A 94 10.92 -16.79 -1.69
N HIS A 95 11.89 -17.60 -2.13
CA HIS A 95 12.05 -18.97 -1.64
C HIS A 95 12.83 -19.09 -0.32
N HIS A 96 13.50 -18.04 0.11
CA HIS A 96 14.35 -18.06 1.30
C HIS A 96 13.91 -17.01 2.32
N ALA A 97 13.92 -17.41 3.60
CA ALA A 97 13.53 -16.59 4.73
C ALA A 97 14.70 -15.68 5.13
N ASP A 98 14.69 -14.45 4.66
CA ASP A 98 15.66 -13.44 5.07
C ASP A 98 14.96 -12.10 5.27
N GLU A 99 14.99 -11.59 6.50
CA GLU A 99 14.40 -10.30 6.85
C GLU A 99 15.05 -9.16 6.05
N ALA A 100 16.37 -9.22 5.83
CA ALA A 100 17.05 -8.22 5.01
C ALA A 100 16.49 -8.21 3.58
N ARG A 101 16.29 -9.41 3.02
CA ARG A 101 15.70 -9.55 1.69
C ARG A 101 14.26 -9.04 1.62
N LEU A 102 13.44 -9.27 2.65
CA LEU A 102 12.09 -8.69 2.73
C LEU A 102 12.15 -7.16 2.70
N LEU A 103 13.03 -6.58 3.53
CA LEU A 103 13.18 -5.13 3.63
C LEU A 103 13.68 -4.51 2.31
N GLU A 104 14.59 -5.17 1.59
CA GLU A 104 15.01 -4.74 0.24
C GLU A 104 13.84 -4.69 -0.75
N VAL A 105 13.00 -5.72 -0.77
CA VAL A 105 11.81 -5.77 -1.63
C VAL A 105 10.84 -4.66 -1.25
N VAL A 106 10.58 -4.45 0.05
CA VAL A 106 9.73 -3.36 0.54
C VAL A 106 10.28 -2.00 0.12
N GLU A 107 11.59 -1.79 0.25
CA GLU A 107 12.25 -0.54 -0.13
C GLU A 107 12.14 -0.28 -1.64
N GLU A 108 12.31 -1.30 -2.47
CA GLU A 108 12.10 -1.20 -3.92
C GLU A 108 10.66 -0.83 -4.27
N LEU A 109 9.68 -1.46 -3.62
CA LEU A 109 8.27 -1.19 -3.85
C LEU A 109 7.87 0.22 -3.39
N ARG A 110 8.39 0.67 -2.24
CA ARG A 110 8.11 2.01 -1.69
C ARG A 110 8.69 3.14 -2.54
N ARG A 111 9.79 2.90 -3.25
CA ARG A 111 10.36 3.90 -4.18
C ARG A 111 9.47 4.23 -5.38
N ARG A 112 8.42 3.44 -5.63
CA ARG A 112 7.52 3.64 -6.77
C ARG A 112 6.50 4.73 -6.43
N PRO A 113 6.53 5.90 -7.09
CA PRO A 113 5.59 6.97 -6.79
C PRO A 113 4.16 6.55 -7.16
N LEU A 114 3.20 6.98 -6.34
CA LEU A 114 1.78 6.80 -6.63
C LEU A 114 1.32 7.82 -7.69
N ASP A 115 0.55 7.34 -8.65
CA ASP A 115 -0.08 8.19 -9.67
C ASP A 115 -1.25 8.97 -9.06
N ARG A 116 -1.12 10.30 -9.01
CA ARG A 116 -2.12 11.24 -8.46
C ARG A 116 -3.43 11.30 -9.24
N SER A 117 -3.44 10.84 -10.48
CA SER A 117 -4.67 10.73 -11.27
C SER A 117 -5.55 9.54 -10.82
N ARG A 118 -5.05 8.72 -9.89
CA ARG A 118 -5.68 7.50 -9.38
C ARG A 118 -5.77 7.56 -7.84
N PRO A 119 -6.63 6.75 -7.21
CA PRO A 119 -6.67 6.69 -5.75
C PRO A 119 -5.30 6.33 -5.17
N LEU A 120 -4.85 7.13 -4.20
CA LEU A 120 -3.46 7.15 -3.74
C LEU A 120 -3.15 6.03 -2.74
N TRP A 121 -3.22 4.77 -3.19
CA TRP A 121 -2.78 3.63 -2.39
C TRP A 121 -2.35 2.44 -3.26
N LYS A 122 -1.51 1.58 -2.69
CA LYS A 122 -1.12 0.27 -3.22
C LYS A 122 -1.04 -0.73 -2.08
N MET A 123 -1.37 -1.98 -2.37
CA MET A 123 -1.18 -3.11 -1.48
C MET A 123 -0.39 -4.18 -2.23
N TRP A 124 0.75 -4.56 -1.68
CA TRP A 124 1.63 -5.56 -2.27
C TRP A 124 1.67 -6.79 -1.40
N PHE A 125 1.45 -7.95 -2.01
CA PHE A 125 1.70 -9.24 -1.39
C PHE A 125 3.07 -9.74 -1.80
N VAL A 126 3.88 -10.07 -0.80
CA VAL A 126 5.22 -10.63 -0.97
C VAL A 126 5.19 -12.05 -0.42
N PRO A 127 4.86 -13.07 -1.21
CA PRO A 127 4.88 -14.45 -0.74
C PRO A 127 6.31 -14.89 -0.41
N GLY A 128 6.48 -15.58 0.71
CA GLY A 128 7.74 -16.13 1.14
C GLY A 128 7.68 -16.66 2.57
N PRO A 129 8.70 -17.44 3.00
CA PRO A 129 8.75 -18.05 4.33
C PRO A 129 9.18 -17.06 5.41
N TRP A 130 8.53 -15.89 5.48
CA TRP A 130 8.89 -14.83 6.43
C TRP A 130 8.64 -15.26 7.86
N ARG A 131 9.53 -14.86 8.75
CA ARG A 131 9.38 -15.05 10.19
C ARG A 131 9.60 -13.71 10.86
N ALA A 132 8.74 -13.36 11.81
CA ALA A 132 9.05 -12.28 12.72
C ALA A 132 10.35 -12.64 13.46
N ALA A 133 11.28 -11.69 13.57
CA ALA A 133 12.43 -11.88 14.43
C ALA A 133 11.93 -12.24 15.84
N GLY A 134 12.33 -13.40 16.35
CA GLY A 134 12.13 -13.73 17.76
C GLY A 134 12.79 -12.67 18.65
N PRO A 135 12.41 -12.55 19.93
CA PRO A 135 13.07 -11.61 20.83
C PRO A 135 14.58 -11.85 20.78
N ARG A 136 15.35 -10.83 20.38
CA ARG A 136 16.81 -10.91 20.37
C ARG A 136 17.24 -11.20 21.80
N SER A 137 17.73 -12.40 22.06
CA SER A 137 18.38 -12.72 23.32
C SER A 137 19.61 -11.83 23.43
N MET A 138 19.49 -10.73 24.18
CA MET A 138 20.64 -9.96 24.64
C MET A 138 21.42 -10.87 25.59
N SER A 139 22.34 -11.66 25.04
CA SER A 139 23.40 -12.26 25.83
C SER A 139 24.32 -11.13 26.28
N GLY A 140 24.03 -10.56 27.44
CA GLY A 140 24.93 -9.66 28.13
C GLY A 140 26.19 -10.42 28.51
N SER A 141 27.30 -10.12 27.82
CA SER A 141 28.63 -10.45 28.31
C SER A 141 28.99 -9.43 29.39
N THR A 142 28.78 -9.80 30.65
CA THR A 142 29.41 -9.12 31.78
C THR A 142 30.89 -9.51 31.78
N THR A 143 31.77 -8.54 31.61
CA THR A 143 33.18 -8.61 32.03
C THR A 143 33.40 -7.50 33.04
#